data_AF-A0A091NDH1-F1
#
_entry.id   AF-A0A091NDH1-F1
#
_cell.length_a   1.000
_cell.length_b   1.000
_cell.length_c   1.000
_cell.angle_alpha   90.00
_cell.angle_beta   90.00
_cell.angle_gamma   90.00
#
_symmetry.space_group_name_H-M   'P 1'
#
loop_
_entity.id
_entity.type
_entity.pdbx_description
1 polymer ?
#
loop_
_entity_poly.entity_id
_entity_poly.type
_entity_poly.pdbx_seq_one_letter_code
_entity_poly.pdbx_strand_id
1 'polypeptide(L)'
;DFGLFKDLLDRVPWDEVLEGRGAQECWLIFKDQLLQAQDRCIQTWRKLRKNVRRPLWMNNEVLRKLKGKKKETFRRWKAGQIDWEKYREAVREARDTVRKAKAQLELRLARDIKDNKKSFNRYVTCKRKARDNVGPLRKKTGELATLDIEKAEVLNDFFSSVFNSKCSSHPDQTEKSKGGDGEDETLKPTVEEDQV
;
A
#
# COMPACT_ATOMS: atom_id res chain seq x y z
N ASP A 1 16.76 8.59 15.55
CA ASP A 1 17.98 9.35 15.84
C ASP A 1 19.16 8.46 15.47
N PHE A 2 20.05 8.93 14.59
CA PHE A 2 21.14 8.10 14.05
C PHE A 2 22.29 7.96 15.06
N GLY A 3 22.46 8.92 15.97
CA GLY A 3 23.47 8.84 17.03
C GLY A 3 23.21 7.68 17.98
N LEU A 4 21.97 7.57 18.48
CA LEU A 4 21.54 6.46 19.34
C LEU A 4 21.68 5.08 18.68
N PHE A 5 21.48 5.02 17.36
CA PHE A 5 21.63 3.77 16.61
C PHE A 5 23.09 3.31 16.55
N LYS A 6 24.01 4.25 16.29
CA LYS A 6 25.44 4.00 16.29
C LYS A 6 25.93 3.58 17.67
N ASP A 7 25.54 4.32 18.71
CA ASP A 7 25.96 4.04 20.09
C ASP A 7 25.51 2.66 20.59
N LEU A 8 24.36 2.15 20.12
CA LEU A 8 23.88 0.81 20.48
C LEU A 8 24.71 -0.30 19.82
N LEU A 9 25.19 -0.09 18.60
CA LEU A 9 26.02 -1.07 17.89
C LEU A 9 27.47 -1.03 18.36
N ASP A 10 28.00 0.15 18.70
CA ASP A 10 29.36 0.33 19.20
C ASP A 10 29.56 -0.26 20.61
N ARG A 11 28.47 -0.44 21.38
CA ARG A 11 28.49 -1.06 22.72
C ARG A 11 28.53 -2.59 22.72
N VAL A 12 28.32 -3.22 21.58
CA VAL A 12 28.32 -4.69 21.48
C VAL A 12 29.78 -5.17 21.43
N PRO A 13 30.22 -6.08 22.32
CA PRO A 13 31.56 -6.65 22.28
C PRO A 13 31.65 -7.67 21.15
N TRP A 14 31.80 -7.18 19.91
CA TRP A 14 31.79 -7.99 18.70
C TRP A 14 32.84 -9.09 18.69
N ASP A 15 34.02 -8.82 19.26
CA ASP A 15 35.12 -9.78 19.30
C ASP A 15 34.71 -11.04 20.08
N GLU A 16 34.15 -10.88 21.28
CA GLU A 16 33.69 -12.02 22.11
C GLU A 16 32.46 -12.72 21.52
N VAL A 17 31.57 -11.95 20.88
CA VAL A 17 30.30 -12.46 20.36
C VAL A 17 30.49 -13.30 19.10
N LEU A 18 31.49 -12.95 18.29
CA LEU A 18 31.79 -13.58 17.01
C LEU A 18 32.93 -14.62 17.11
N GLU A 19 33.65 -14.67 18.24
CA GLU A 19 34.76 -15.61 18.45
C GLU A 19 34.30 -17.07 18.34
N GLY A 20 35.06 -17.86 17.56
CA GLY A 20 34.83 -19.30 17.40
C GLY A 20 33.57 -19.70 16.60
N ARG A 21 32.85 -18.74 16.01
CA ARG A 21 31.62 -18.99 15.25
C ARG A 21 31.86 -19.01 13.74
N GLY A 22 31.03 -19.80 13.04
CA GLY A 22 31.06 -19.85 11.58
C GLY A 22 30.51 -18.56 10.96
N ALA A 23 30.93 -18.23 9.74
CA ALA A 23 30.52 -16.99 9.06
C ALA A 23 28.99 -16.78 8.99
N GLN A 24 28.23 -17.86 8.83
CA GLN A 24 26.77 -17.81 8.81
C GLN A 24 26.16 -17.46 10.17
N GLU A 25 26.73 -17.98 11.26
CA GLU A 25 26.30 -17.69 12.63
C GLU A 25 26.66 -16.26 13.01
N CYS A 26 27.87 -15.81 12.65
CA CYS A 26 28.30 -14.43 12.80
C CYS A 26 27.34 -13.46 12.10
N TRP A 27 26.93 -13.78 10.87
CA TRP A 27 25.97 -12.96 10.12
C TRP A 27 24.59 -12.91 10.78
N LEU A 28 24.09 -14.04 11.30
CA LEU A 28 22.80 -14.08 11.99
C LEU A 28 22.81 -13.23 13.26
N ILE A 29 23.89 -13.31 14.04
CA ILE A 29 24.04 -12.53 15.27
C ILE A 29 24.14 -11.03 14.97
N PHE A 30 24.96 -10.67 13.97
CA PHE A 30 25.07 -9.29 13.50
C PHE A 30 23.71 -8.75 13.03
N LYS A 31 23.01 -9.52 12.19
CA LYS A 31 21.69 -9.15 11.68
C LYS A 31 20.67 -8.96 12.80
N ASP A 32 20.68 -9.83 13.81
CA ASP A 32 19.75 -9.74 14.93
C ASP A 32 20.00 -8.46 15.75
N GLN A 33 21.25 -8.18 16.11
CA GLN A 33 21.63 -6.96 16.84
C GLN A 33 21.31 -5.69 16.03
N LEU A 34 21.53 -5.71 14.72
CA LEU A 34 21.19 -4.62 13.81
C LEU A 34 19.68 -4.35 13.80
N LEU A 35 18.85 -5.39 13.70
CA LEU A 35 17.40 -5.28 13.72
C LEU A 35 16.88 -4.82 15.08
N GLN A 36 17.47 -5.28 16.18
CA GLN A 36 17.13 -4.81 17.53
C GLN A 36 17.47 -3.32 17.73
N ALA A 37 18.63 -2.87 17.27
CA ALA A 37 19.02 -1.46 17.30
C ALA A 37 18.07 -0.61 16.42
N GLN A 38 17.68 -1.15 15.26
CA GLN A 38 16.76 -0.51 14.32
C GLN A 38 15.38 -0.31 14.96
N ASP A 39 14.83 -1.34 15.60
CA ASP A 39 13.52 -1.27 16.27
C ASP A 39 13.48 -0.28 17.43
N ARG A 40 14.61 -0.06 18.10
CA ARG A 40 14.73 0.92 19.20
C ARG A 40 14.89 2.36 18.71
N CYS A 41 15.66 2.57 17.64
CA CYS A 41 16.05 3.91 17.18
C CYS A 41 15.12 4.49 16.12
N ILE A 42 14.51 3.61 15.33
CA ILE A 42 13.49 3.95 14.35
C ILE A 42 12.17 3.58 14.98
N GLN A 43 11.34 4.58 15.27
CA GLN A 43 9.92 4.33 15.48
C GLN A 43 9.40 3.70 14.19
N THR A 44 9.39 2.36 14.13
CA THR A 44 8.73 1.65 13.05
C THR A 44 7.27 1.97 13.25
N TRP A 45 6.78 2.96 12.51
CA TRP A 45 5.36 3.17 12.30
C TRP A 45 4.89 1.90 11.60
N ARG A 46 4.68 0.81 12.35
CA ARG A 46 4.03 -0.42 11.91
C ARG A 46 2.82 0.09 11.18
N LYS A 47 2.79 -0.05 9.85
CA LYS A 47 1.76 0.54 8.99
C LYS A 47 0.44 0.30 9.69
N LEU A 48 -0.09 1.33 10.36
CA LEU A 48 -1.15 1.13 11.33
C LEU A 48 -2.29 0.62 10.48
N ARG A 49 -2.58 -0.69 10.57
CA ARG A 49 -3.40 -1.49 9.63
C ARG A 49 -4.43 -0.54 9.06
N LYS A 50 -4.22 -0.04 7.82
CA LYS A 50 -4.85 1.19 7.28
C LYS A 50 -6.19 1.33 7.98
N ASN A 51 -6.27 2.15 9.04
CA ASN A 51 -7.48 2.19 9.87
C ASN A 51 -8.57 2.37 8.84
N VAL A 52 -9.44 1.37 8.66
CA VAL A 52 -10.43 1.40 7.57
C VAL A 52 -11.21 2.65 7.86
N ARG A 53 -10.86 3.74 7.16
CA ARG A 53 -11.15 5.10 7.64
C ARG A 53 -12.66 5.10 7.73
N ARG A 54 -13.17 5.30 8.94
CA ARG A 54 -14.61 5.18 9.17
C ARG A 54 -15.29 6.05 8.12
N PRO A 55 -16.25 5.51 7.36
CA PRO A 55 -16.94 6.29 6.36
C PRO A 55 -17.49 7.56 7.00
N LEU A 56 -17.44 8.69 6.29
CA LEU A 56 -17.82 9.99 6.86
C LEU A 56 -19.27 10.04 7.37
N TRP A 57 -20.15 9.17 6.87
CA TRP A 57 -21.55 9.05 7.29
C TRP A 57 -21.70 8.27 8.61
N MET A 58 -20.64 7.57 9.04
CA MET A 58 -20.66 6.64 10.15
C MET A 58 -20.36 7.36 11.48
N ASN A 59 -21.38 8.03 12.02
CA ASN A 59 -21.32 8.58 13.38
C ASN A 59 -21.33 7.44 14.43
N ASN A 60 -20.62 7.62 15.55
CA ASN A 60 -20.57 6.70 16.68
C ASN A 60 -21.97 6.34 17.21
N GLU A 61 -22.89 7.30 17.19
CA GLU A 61 -24.26 7.11 17.66
C GLU A 61 -25.06 6.18 16.74
N VAL A 62 -25.01 6.42 15.42
CA VAL A 62 -25.63 5.56 14.40
C VAL A 62 -25.08 4.15 14.50
N LEU A 63 -23.76 4.01 14.67
CA LEU A 63 -23.11 2.71 14.82
C LEU A 63 -23.54 1.97 16.08
N ARG A 64 -23.69 2.67 17.22
CA ARG A 64 -24.11 2.09 18.50
C ARG A 64 -25.55 1.59 18.42
N LYS A 65 -26.46 2.41 17.88
CA LYS A 65 -27.86 2.05 17.64
C LYS A 65 -27.97 0.84 16.70
N LEU A 66 -27.18 0.82 15.63
CA LEU A 66 -27.17 -0.27 14.64
C LEU A 66 -26.59 -1.58 15.19
N LYS A 67 -25.40 -1.53 15.82
CA LYS A 67 -24.73 -2.72 16.35
C LYS A 67 -25.48 -3.33 17.51
N GLY A 68 -26.01 -2.52 18.43
CA GLY A 68 -26.78 -3.00 19.57
C GLY A 68 -28.04 -3.72 19.12
N LYS A 69 -28.97 -3.00 18.48
CA LYS A 69 -30.26 -3.55 18.04
C LYS A 69 -30.10 -4.75 17.13
N LYS A 70 -29.26 -4.66 16.07
CA LYS A 70 -29.10 -5.75 15.10
C LYS A 70 -28.46 -7.00 15.70
N LYS A 71 -27.47 -6.85 16.60
CA LYS A 71 -26.80 -7.99 17.23
C LYS A 71 -27.70 -8.66 18.24
N GLU A 72 -28.48 -7.88 18.97
CA GLU A 72 -29.46 -8.40 19.93
C GLU A 72 -30.61 -9.13 19.23
N THR A 73 -31.22 -8.54 18.20
CA THR A 73 -32.29 -9.21 17.43
C THR A 73 -31.78 -10.45 16.70
N PHE A 74 -30.56 -10.41 16.16
CA PHE A 74 -29.93 -11.59 15.57
C PHE A 74 -29.70 -12.70 16.60
N ARG A 75 -29.20 -12.37 17.80
CA ARG A 75 -29.00 -13.35 18.88
C ARG A 75 -30.30 -13.99 19.32
N ARG A 76 -31.34 -13.18 19.50
CA ARG A 76 -32.67 -13.63 19.93
C ARG A 76 -33.36 -14.47 18.84
N TRP A 77 -33.26 -14.09 17.57
CA TRP A 77 -33.73 -14.91 16.44
C TRP A 77 -33.00 -16.25 16.36
N LYS A 78 -31.67 -16.24 16.49
CA LYS A 78 -30.83 -17.46 16.49
C LYS A 78 -31.09 -18.37 17.69
N ALA A 79 -31.66 -17.83 18.76
CA ALA A 79 -32.10 -18.56 19.95
C ALA A 79 -33.58 -18.97 19.90
N GLY A 80 -34.30 -18.73 18.79
CA GLY A 80 -35.72 -19.06 18.63
C GLY A 80 -36.68 -18.18 19.44
N GLN A 81 -36.19 -17.12 20.07
CA GLN A 81 -37.00 -16.24 20.94
C GLN A 81 -37.78 -15.17 20.15
N ILE A 82 -37.40 -14.94 18.89
CA ILE A 82 -37.99 -13.91 18.04
C ILE A 82 -38.30 -14.52 16.68
N ASP A 83 -39.49 -14.21 16.18
CA ASP A 83 -39.94 -14.60 14.84
C ASP A 83 -39.09 -13.96 13.72
N TRP A 84 -38.96 -14.65 12.61
CA TRP A 84 -38.21 -14.21 11.44
C TRP A 84 -38.65 -12.82 10.95
N GLU A 85 -39.95 -12.51 11.03
CA GLU A 85 -40.50 -11.25 10.54
C GLU A 85 -39.98 -10.04 11.34
N LYS A 86 -39.92 -10.16 12.67
CA LYS A 86 -39.36 -9.13 13.57
C LYS A 86 -37.85 -8.93 13.34
N TYR A 87 -37.11 -9.99 13.04
CA TYR A 87 -35.70 -9.85 12.66
C TYR A 87 -35.56 -9.14 11.30
N ARG A 88 -36.39 -9.49 10.32
CA ARG A 88 -36.41 -8.87 8.99
C ARG A 88 -36.72 -7.37 9.07
N GLU A 89 -37.66 -6.97 9.91
CA GLU A 89 -37.96 -5.56 10.20
C GLU A 89 -36.77 -4.83 10.81
N ALA A 90 -36.14 -5.40 11.83
CA ALA A 90 -34.95 -4.81 12.45
C ALA A 90 -33.79 -4.64 11.45
N VAL A 91 -33.62 -5.59 10.52
CA VAL A 91 -32.63 -5.47 9.43
C VAL A 91 -33.01 -4.38 8.43
N ARG A 92 -34.29 -4.19 8.13
CA ARG A 92 -34.79 -3.10 7.27
C ARG A 92 -34.57 -1.74 7.94
N GLU A 93 -34.96 -1.57 9.20
CA GLU A 93 -34.71 -0.35 9.99
C GLU A 93 -33.20 -0.01 10.03
N ALA A 94 -32.36 -1.04 10.21
CA ALA A 94 -30.92 -0.92 10.17
C ALA A 94 -30.40 -0.43 8.80
N ARG A 95 -30.94 -0.95 7.70
CA ARG A 95 -30.58 -0.48 6.35
C ARG A 95 -31.04 0.95 6.11
N ASP A 96 -32.23 1.30 6.57
CA ASP A 96 -32.82 2.62 6.37
C ASP A 96 -32.11 3.70 7.18
N THR A 97 -31.72 3.40 8.42
CA THR A 97 -30.89 4.31 9.23
C THR A 97 -29.54 4.58 8.56
N VAL A 98 -28.89 3.56 7.98
CA VAL A 98 -27.67 3.74 7.18
C VAL A 98 -27.92 4.59 5.94
N ARG A 99 -29.03 4.35 5.22
CA ARG A 99 -29.40 5.12 4.02
C ARG A 99 -29.65 6.60 4.38
N LYS A 100 -30.40 6.87 5.44
CA LYS A 100 -30.67 8.23 5.96
C LYS A 100 -29.39 8.94 6.38
N ALA A 101 -28.51 8.28 7.12
CA ALA A 101 -27.23 8.86 7.54
C ALA A 101 -26.32 9.22 6.36
N LYS A 102 -26.29 8.41 5.30
CA LYS A 102 -25.57 8.72 4.06
C LYS A 102 -26.15 9.94 3.35
N ALA A 103 -27.47 9.97 3.17
CA ALA A 103 -28.15 11.10 2.53
C ALA A 103 -27.94 12.41 3.31
N GLN A 104 -27.99 12.37 4.65
CA GLN A 104 -27.70 13.53 5.49
C GLN A 104 -26.27 14.03 5.34
N LEU A 105 -25.28 13.14 5.27
CA LEU A 105 -23.90 13.52 4.99
C LEU A 105 -23.80 14.21 3.63
N GLU A 106 -24.35 13.61 2.58
CA GLU A 106 -24.28 14.13 1.21
C GLU A 106 -24.96 15.51 1.11
N LEU A 107 -26.11 15.68 1.78
CA LEU A 107 -26.81 16.95 1.86
C LEU A 107 -26.02 18.02 2.62
N ARG A 108 -25.35 17.66 3.73
CA ARG A 108 -24.43 18.58 4.42
C ARG A 108 -23.27 18.98 3.53
N LEU A 109 -22.64 18.02 2.85
CA LEU A 109 -21.55 18.28 1.92
C LEU A 109 -21.98 19.18 0.76
N ALA A 110 -23.22 19.02 0.27
CA ALA A 110 -23.79 19.85 -0.80
C ALA A 110 -24.08 21.29 -0.34
N ARG A 111 -24.55 21.47 0.89
CA ARG A 111 -24.75 22.81 1.48
C ARG A 111 -23.43 23.54 1.71
N ASP A 112 -22.43 22.82 2.23
CA ASP A 112 -21.14 23.38 2.60
C ASP A 112 -20.16 23.49 1.40
N ILE A 113 -20.61 23.33 0.13
CA ILE A 113 -19.72 23.37 -1.05
C ILE A 113 -19.00 24.71 -1.16
N LYS A 114 -19.72 25.81 -0.89
CA LYS A 114 -19.18 27.17 -1.02
C LYS A 114 -18.08 27.44 -0.01
N ASP A 115 -18.28 27.00 1.24
CA ASP A 115 -17.37 27.25 2.35
C ASP A 115 -16.25 26.20 2.45
N ASN A 116 -16.54 24.95 2.05
CA ASN A 116 -15.64 23.81 2.19
C ASN A 116 -15.63 22.88 0.97
N LYS A 117 -15.26 23.45 -0.18
CA LYS A 117 -15.07 22.73 -1.46
C LYS A 117 -14.14 21.51 -1.35
N LYS A 118 -13.13 21.56 -0.46
CA LYS A 118 -12.18 20.45 -0.24
C LYS A 118 -12.87 19.20 0.31
N SER A 119 -13.83 19.35 1.22
CA SER A 119 -14.55 18.22 1.83
C SER A 119 -15.41 17.46 0.83
N PHE A 120 -16.10 18.20 -0.05
CA PHE A 120 -16.91 17.66 -1.13
C PHE A 120 -16.06 16.92 -2.16
N ASN A 121 -15.00 17.55 -2.68
CA ASN A 121 -14.10 16.91 -3.64
C ASN A 121 -13.45 15.66 -3.05
N ARG A 122 -13.03 15.70 -1.78
CA ARG A 122 -12.53 14.52 -1.07
C ARG A 122 -13.57 13.40 -1.02
N TYR A 123 -14.85 13.70 -0.74
CA TYR A 123 -15.91 12.70 -0.76
C TYR A 123 -16.08 12.07 -2.14
N VAL A 124 -16.11 12.88 -3.21
CA VAL A 124 -16.21 12.44 -4.60
C VAL A 124 -15.01 11.57 -4.99
N THR A 125 -13.78 12.00 -4.70
CA THR A 125 -12.57 11.21 -4.96
C THR A 125 -12.57 9.90 -4.16
N CYS A 126 -13.02 9.91 -2.89
CA CYS A 126 -13.15 8.69 -2.10
C CYS A 126 -14.18 7.71 -2.66
N LYS A 127 -15.22 8.19 -3.36
CA LYS A 127 -16.24 7.35 -4.03
C LYS A 127 -15.78 6.84 -5.39
N ARG A 128 -15.02 7.64 -6.13
CA ARG A 128 -14.47 7.29 -7.45
C ARG A 128 -13.36 6.26 -7.38
N LYS A 129 -12.61 6.19 -6.27
CA LYS A 129 -11.62 5.14 -6.05
C LYS A 129 -12.34 3.78 -5.97
N ALA A 130 -12.49 3.11 -7.12
CA ALA A 130 -12.33 1.68 -7.15
C ALA A 130 -10.97 1.39 -6.49
N ARG A 131 -10.87 0.32 -5.70
CA ARG A 131 -9.55 -0.13 -5.30
C ARG A 131 -8.90 -0.62 -6.59
N ASP A 132 -8.12 0.23 -7.23
CA ASP A 132 -7.21 -0.15 -8.30
C ASP A 132 -6.13 -1.01 -7.64
N ASN A 133 -6.53 -2.21 -7.24
CA ASN A 133 -5.59 -3.27 -7.01
C ASN A 133 -5.02 -3.58 -8.38
N VAL A 134 -3.70 -3.72 -8.45
CA VAL A 134 -3.06 -4.25 -9.64
C VAL A 134 -3.77 -5.55 -9.98
N GLY A 135 -4.29 -5.64 -11.21
CA GLY A 135 -4.96 -6.84 -11.71
C GLY A 135 -4.03 -8.05 -11.66
N PRO A 136 -4.52 -9.26 -11.95
CA PRO A 136 -3.65 -10.42 -12.10
C PRO A 136 -2.55 -10.11 -13.12
N LEU A 137 -1.28 -10.30 -12.72
CA LEU A 137 -0.14 -10.08 -13.61
C LEU A 137 0.29 -11.41 -14.22
N ARG A 138 0.75 -11.43 -15.47
CA ARG A 138 1.24 -12.66 -16.10
C ARG A 138 2.70 -12.89 -15.73
N LYS A 139 3.01 -14.05 -15.16
CA LYS A 139 4.38 -14.49 -14.88
C LYS A 139 5.09 -14.88 -16.18
N LYS A 140 6.43 -14.99 -16.13
CA LYS A 140 7.23 -15.52 -17.25
C LYS A 140 6.87 -16.97 -17.59
N THR A 141 6.39 -17.75 -16.61
CA THR A 141 5.89 -19.12 -16.76
C THR A 141 4.52 -19.22 -17.44
N GLY A 142 3.86 -18.09 -17.75
CA GLY A 142 2.52 -18.05 -18.35
C GLY A 142 1.37 -18.04 -17.34
N GLU A 143 1.63 -18.33 -16.07
CA GLU A 143 0.63 -18.33 -15.00
C GLU A 143 0.23 -16.90 -14.57
N LEU A 144 -0.97 -16.76 -13.97
CA LEU A 144 -1.46 -15.49 -13.43
C LEU A 144 -1.10 -15.33 -11.95
N ALA A 145 -0.31 -14.30 -11.63
CA ALA A 145 -0.04 -13.83 -10.29
C ALA A 145 -1.26 -13.09 -9.72
N THR A 146 -2.01 -13.77 -8.83
CA THR A 146 -3.22 -13.22 -8.21
C THR A 146 -2.97 -12.64 -6.83
N LEU A 147 -1.99 -13.20 -6.10
CA LEU A 147 -1.55 -12.74 -4.78
C LEU A 147 -0.64 -11.50 -4.88
N ASP A 148 -0.71 -10.62 -3.88
CA ASP A 148 0.08 -9.38 -3.86
C ASP A 148 1.60 -9.63 -3.80
N ILE A 149 2.02 -10.73 -3.17
CA ILE A 149 3.44 -11.14 -3.09
C ILE A 149 3.95 -11.52 -4.48
N GLU A 150 3.24 -12.41 -5.16
CA GLU A 150 3.60 -12.85 -6.52
C GLU A 150 3.61 -11.69 -7.52
N LYS A 151 2.67 -10.75 -7.39
CA LYS A 151 2.66 -9.53 -8.22
C LYS A 151 3.90 -8.67 -7.96
N ALA A 152 4.32 -8.55 -6.71
CA ALA A 152 5.52 -7.79 -6.36
C ALA A 152 6.79 -8.44 -6.92
N GLU A 153 6.89 -9.76 -6.89
CA GLU A 153 8.00 -10.52 -7.49
C GLU A 153 8.05 -10.32 -9.01
N VAL A 154 6.92 -10.47 -9.70
CA VAL A 154 6.84 -10.25 -11.16
C VAL A 154 7.29 -8.84 -11.54
N LEU A 155 6.86 -7.83 -10.78
CA LEU A 155 7.28 -6.45 -11.01
C LEU A 155 8.77 -6.25 -10.71
N ASN A 156 9.28 -6.81 -9.61
CA ASN A 156 10.69 -6.71 -9.23
C ASN A 156 11.61 -7.34 -10.28
N ASP A 157 11.22 -8.52 -10.80
CA ASP A 157 11.93 -9.20 -11.89
C ASP A 157 11.93 -8.37 -13.18
N PHE A 158 10.80 -7.74 -13.50
CA PHE A 158 10.69 -6.87 -14.67
C PHE A 158 11.60 -5.65 -14.54
N PHE A 159 11.52 -4.92 -13.42
CA PHE A 159 12.37 -3.76 -13.18
C PHE A 159 13.85 -4.14 -13.17
N SER A 160 14.23 -5.23 -12.51
CA SER A 160 15.59 -5.74 -12.52
C SER A 160 16.07 -6.07 -13.93
N SER A 161 15.19 -6.62 -14.79
CA SER A 161 15.53 -6.90 -16.18
C SER A 161 15.74 -5.64 -17.02
N VAL A 162 15.01 -4.56 -16.76
CA VAL A 162 15.19 -3.27 -17.47
C VAL A 162 16.52 -2.63 -17.05
N PHE A 163 16.81 -2.59 -15.75
CA PHE A 163 18.02 -1.96 -15.22
C PHE A 163 19.29 -2.79 -15.41
N ASN A 164 19.18 -4.12 -15.47
CA ASN A 164 20.28 -5.04 -15.76
C ASN A 164 20.28 -5.51 -17.22
N SER A 165 19.54 -4.83 -18.10
CA SER A 165 19.66 -5.08 -19.53
C SER A 165 21.09 -4.75 -19.91
N LYS A 166 21.86 -5.79 -20.23
CA LYS A 166 23.23 -5.64 -20.71
C LYS A 166 23.13 -4.76 -21.96
N CYS A 167 23.61 -3.52 -21.88
CA CYS A 167 24.17 -2.83 -23.04
C CYS A 167 25.40 -3.63 -23.48
N SER A 168 25.22 -4.83 -24.03
CA SER A 168 26.30 -5.59 -24.66
C SER A 168 26.42 -5.16 -26.11
N SER A 169 26.74 -3.90 -26.31
CA SER A 169 27.33 -3.43 -27.56
C SER A 169 27.95 -2.06 -27.32
N HIS A 170 29.07 -2.07 -26.59
CA HIS A 170 30.20 -1.28 -27.02
C HIS A 170 31.47 -2.07 -26.69
N PRO A 171 32.24 -2.53 -27.69
CA PRO A 171 33.62 -2.87 -27.44
C PRO A 171 34.34 -1.54 -27.18
N ASP A 172 34.90 -1.44 -25.98
CA ASP A 172 35.88 -0.43 -25.63
C ASP A 172 37.11 -0.65 -26.51
N GLN A 173 37.28 0.20 -27.52
CA GLN A 173 38.58 0.45 -28.11
C GLN A 173 38.99 1.88 -27.79
N THR A 174 39.75 1.96 -26.71
CA THR A 174 40.69 3.04 -26.46
C THR A 174 41.80 2.97 -27.53
N GLU A 175 41.67 3.73 -28.61
CA GLU A 175 42.83 4.25 -29.34
C GLU A 175 42.67 5.74 -29.62
N LYS A 176 43.59 6.51 -29.02
CA LYS A 176 43.78 7.93 -29.28
C LYS A 176 44.15 8.14 -30.74
N SER A 177 43.40 8.97 -31.46
CA SER A 177 43.96 9.77 -32.54
C SER A 177 43.38 11.19 -32.53
N LYS A 178 44.27 12.13 -32.83
CA LYS A 178 44.15 13.58 -32.69
C LYS A 178 43.49 14.20 -33.92
N GLY A 179 42.58 15.14 -33.68
CA GLY A 179 42.46 16.41 -34.42
C GLY A 179 41.59 16.43 -35.68
N GLY A 180 40.69 17.42 -35.74
CA GLY A 180 40.04 17.87 -36.98
C GLY A 180 38.61 18.37 -36.76
N ASP A 181 38.41 19.68 -36.86
CA ASP A 181 37.14 20.40 -36.79
C ASP A 181 36.15 20.01 -37.90
N GLY A 182 34.85 20.28 -37.69
CA GLY A 182 33.89 20.41 -38.80
C GLY A 182 32.46 19.95 -38.53
N GLU A 183 31.64 20.92 -38.10
CA GLU A 183 30.26 21.17 -38.56
C GLU A 183 29.08 20.25 -38.16
N ASP A 184 28.15 20.93 -37.48
CA ASP A 184 26.69 20.81 -37.41
C ASP A 184 25.99 19.94 -38.46
N GLU A 185 25.19 18.97 -38.01
CA GLU A 185 23.91 18.65 -38.66
C GLU A 185 22.93 18.01 -37.66
N THR A 186 21.75 18.62 -37.64
CA THR A 186 20.62 18.37 -36.76
C THR A 186 19.76 17.26 -37.34
N LEU A 187 19.45 16.17 -36.62
CA LEU A 187 18.36 15.27 -37.02
C LEU A 187 17.38 14.98 -35.87
N LYS A 188 16.15 15.42 -36.11
CA LYS A 188 14.92 15.29 -35.31
C LYS A 188 14.34 13.86 -35.37
N PRO A 189 13.42 13.50 -34.45
CA PRO A 189 12.84 12.15 -34.35
C PRO A 189 11.65 11.97 -35.30
N THR A 190 11.60 10.83 -35.99
CA THR A 190 10.47 10.42 -36.83
C THR A 190 9.42 9.70 -35.97
N VAL A 191 8.23 10.29 -35.92
CA VAL A 191 6.96 9.72 -35.46
C VAL A 191 6.41 8.85 -36.59
N GLU A 192 6.02 7.61 -36.30
CA GLU A 192 5.04 6.88 -37.11
C GLU A 192 3.95 6.34 -36.16
N GLU A 193 2.81 7.01 -36.17
CA GLU A 193 1.51 6.45 -35.83
C GLU A 193 1.11 5.52 -36.98
N ASP A 194 0.55 4.35 -36.67
CA ASP A 194 -0.40 3.74 -37.60
C ASP A 194 -1.52 3.03 -36.84
N GLN A 195 -2.74 3.47 -37.13
CA GLN A 195 -4.01 2.84 -36.79
C GLN A 195 -4.54 2.19 -38.07
N VAL A 196 -4.99 0.93 -37.99
CA VAL A 196 -6.36 0.48 -38.32
C VAL A 196 -6.65 -0.75 -37.45
#